data_AF-A0A0J6F4D9-F1
#
_entry.id   AF-A0A0J6F4D9-F1
#
_cell.length_a   1.000
_cell.length_b   1.000
_cell.length_c   1.000
_cell.angle_alpha   90.00
_cell.angle_beta   90.00
_cell.angle_gamma   90.00
#
_symmetry.space_group_name_H-M   'P 1'
#
loop_
_entity.id
_entity.type
_entity.pdbx_description
1 polymer ?
#
loop_
_entity_poly.entity_id
_entity_poly.type
_entity_poly.pdbx_seq_one_letter_code
_entity_poly.pdbx_strand_id
1 'polypeptide(L)'
;MAQSTDASSRHGGTPRYTSPLEDYLDRFNTKSPRVSQIESVPDPDSPMTDDPIELDKVPETPRKRIAIVGGGISGLAAYWALQKTHHVVELFEMTNDLGTLTRPIAAGTQPNDVHINKSFINFFPGTSSHLQELFGRLKIPYISTPFSFSVAKRENGKQFDMGFSFLKVANSRVRDWLRLDTWKLYFDIWRFHYFSLDLLRGREAVQNDIQIIVESRCPTRRTIGQYLNEKRYSSIFIKNYLVPMAQIVWNVQSEKDFRDLSVEQFVGFLWSSGIMALAPEVYIVEPSTRTEAKVRKRIVLRSKTKAIHLRSKVTTVEVVLRNGCPKLRVSTLGEPVPVLYDYVIFAVSPEEALRLLSSGATQKEQAILSAFETTKIEAWLHSDPRFISTGNISAYINWADSSAFPPGNFNAFSVSYRLNSFDAYNCRESALCITLNPIVHPNPAKIVARWEYRRPLLNAKALNAREKLHEIQNVEDRHLLFCGSWTGYGLHEDGVRSAFQLVTRYLDAKLPFTVNDSAIDYKPPRQLNFWDYSIRSILWIIDWLIVACSLIAIRTHDAVIRRLPIRYVEQSREY
;
A
#
# COMPACT_ATOMS: atom_id res chain seq x y z
N MET A 1 -47.30 43.96 31.28
CA MET A 1 -46.63 45.21 31.70
C MET A 1 -45.14 44.98 31.49
N ALA A 2 -44.57 45.42 30.35
CA ALA A 2 -43.93 46.74 30.17
C ALA A 2 -42.75 46.93 31.14
N GLN A 3 -41.55 47.39 30.79
CA GLN A 3 -40.90 47.86 29.57
C GLN A 3 -39.40 47.97 29.92
N SER A 4 -38.48 47.51 29.07
CA SER A 4 -37.43 48.31 28.41
C SER A 4 -36.44 49.08 29.31
N THR A 5 -35.16 48.81 29.15
CA THR A 5 -34.15 49.86 28.91
C THR A 5 -33.00 49.29 28.10
N ASP A 6 -32.90 49.74 26.85
CA ASP A 6 -31.70 49.72 26.03
C ASP A 6 -30.65 50.64 26.64
N ALA A 7 -29.39 50.22 26.62
CA ALA A 7 -28.25 51.12 26.62
C ALA A 7 -27.15 50.55 25.74
N SER A 8 -26.99 51.17 24.57
CA SER A 8 -25.85 50.99 23.70
C SER A 8 -24.66 51.81 24.20
N SER A 9 -23.47 51.22 24.23
CA SER A 9 -22.22 51.97 24.23
C SER A 9 -21.16 51.22 23.44
N ARG A 10 -20.69 51.87 22.37
CA ARG A 10 -19.56 51.45 21.54
C ARG A 10 -18.22 51.72 22.22
N HIS A 11 -17.23 50.94 21.79
CA HIS A 11 -15.77 51.14 21.80
C HIS A 11 -14.93 50.46 22.89
N GLY A 12 -13.97 49.66 22.41
CA GLY A 12 -12.95 48.98 23.20
C GLY A 12 -12.40 47.74 22.50
N GLY A 13 -12.02 47.84 21.22
CA GLY A 13 -11.32 46.76 20.52
C GLY A 13 -9.96 46.53 21.16
N THR A 14 -9.79 45.39 21.83
CA THR A 14 -8.47 44.85 22.17
C THR A 14 -8.08 43.85 21.08
N PRO A 15 -6.90 43.98 20.44
CA PRO A 15 -6.44 42.95 19.52
C PRO A 15 -6.07 41.73 20.36
N ARG A 16 -6.91 40.70 20.33
CA ARG A 16 -6.49 39.36 20.79
C ARG A 16 -5.47 38.85 19.79
N TYR A 17 -4.23 38.72 20.24
CA TYR A 17 -3.20 37.97 19.54
C TYR A 17 -3.62 36.50 19.53
N THR A 18 -4.23 36.07 18.43
CA THR A 18 -4.49 34.66 18.17
C THR A 18 -3.19 34.01 17.71
N SER A 19 -2.79 32.95 18.40
CA SER A 19 -1.63 32.15 18.03
C SER A 19 -1.86 31.53 16.64
N PRO A 20 -0.85 31.48 15.74
CA PRO A 20 -0.95 30.83 14.44
C PRO A 20 -1.37 29.34 14.48
N LEU A 21 -1.43 28.75 15.67
CA LEU A 21 -1.86 27.37 15.91
C LEU A 21 -3.39 27.20 15.94
N GLU A 22 -4.16 28.22 16.35
CA GLU A 22 -5.64 28.12 16.42
C GLU A 22 -6.26 28.18 15.01
N ASP A 23 -5.74 29.04 14.13
CA ASP A 23 -6.13 29.11 12.70
C ASP A 23 -5.75 27.85 11.89
N TYR A 24 -4.84 27.02 12.43
CA TYR A 24 -4.41 25.77 11.80
C TYR A 24 -5.35 24.60 12.14
N LEU A 25 -5.99 24.63 13.30
CA LEU A 25 -6.89 23.55 13.77
C LEU A 25 -8.33 23.72 13.25
N ASP A 26 -8.78 24.95 13.00
CA ASP A 26 -10.15 25.20 12.53
C ASP A 26 -10.38 24.83 11.05
N ARG A 27 -9.30 24.64 10.27
CA ARG A 27 -9.35 24.23 8.85
C ARG A 27 -9.70 22.75 8.62
N PHE A 28 -9.80 21.94 9.67
CA PHE A 28 -10.15 20.52 9.57
C PHE A 28 -11.59 20.20 10.01
N ASN A 29 -12.41 21.22 10.31
CA ASN A 29 -13.81 21.02 10.70
C ASN A 29 -14.76 21.37 9.53
N THR A 30 -15.13 20.37 8.72
CA THR A 30 -16.02 20.55 7.57
C THR A 30 -17.49 20.68 8.00
N LYS A 31 -18.04 21.88 7.95
CA LYS A 31 -19.50 22.09 7.80
C LYS A 31 -19.80 22.54 6.36
N SER A 32 -20.65 21.74 5.70
CA SER A 32 -21.22 21.82 4.34
C SER A 32 -21.04 23.11 3.53
N PRO A 33 -20.73 23.01 2.22
CA PRO A 33 -21.00 24.09 1.28
C PRO A 33 -22.51 24.30 1.17
N ARG A 34 -22.93 25.55 1.36
CA ARG A 34 -24.28 26.06 1.16
C ARG A 34 -24.68 25.97 -0.31
N VAL A 35 -25.92 25.53 -0.49
CA VAL A 35 -26.85 25.70 -1.62
C VAL A 35 -26.53 26.91 -2.51
N SER A 36 -26.42 26.69 -3.82
CA SER A 36 -26.51 27.73 -4.83
C SER A 36 -27.65 27.42 -5.81
N GLN A 37 -28.66 28.31 -5.75
CA GLN A 37 -29.64 28.69 -6.76
C GLN A 37 -30.63 27.64 -7.27
N ILE A 38 -31.81 27.68 -6.65
CA ILE A 38 -33.08 27.19 -7.19
C ILE A 38 -33.49 28.14 -8.31
N GLU A 39 -33.60 27.62 -9.53
CA GLU A 39 -34.32 28.27 -10.63
C GLU A 39 -35.83 28.32 -10.30
N SER A 40 -36.46 29.40 -10.76
CA SER A 40 -37.82 29.88 -10.48
C SER A 40 -38.93 28.84 -10.31
N VAL A 41 -39.74 29.03 -9.26
CA VAL A 41 -41.02 28.35 -9.01
C VAL A 41 -42.03 28.73 -10.12
N PRO A 42 -42.70 27.76 -10.79
CA PRO A 42 -43.81 28.06 -11.68
C PRO A 42 -45.10 28.38 -10.88
N ASP A 43 -45.92 29.22 -11.48
CA ASP A 43 -47.21 29.76 -10.99
C ASP A 43 -48.16 28.66 -10.44
N PRO A 44 -48.79 28.83 -9.25
CA PRO A 44 -49.63 27.80 -8.63
C PRO A 44 -50.95 27.49 -9.36
N ASP A 45 -51.33 28.29 -10.36
CA ASP A 45 -52.64 28.21 -11.04
C ASP A 45 -52.57 27.69 -12.49
N SER A 46 -51.49 26.99 -12.87
CA SER A 46 -51.44 26.34 -14.20
C SER A 46 -52.24 25.02 -14.20
N PRO A 47 -53.23 24.83 -15.10
CA PRO A 47 -54.04 23.62 -15.14
C PRO A 47 -53.20 22.42 -15.60
N MET A 48 -53.07 21.43 -14.71
CA MET A 48 -52.48 20.12 -14.98
C MET A 48 -53.16 19.44 -16.17
N THR A 49 -52.46 19.28 -17.28
CA THR A 49 -52.80 18.28 -18.30
C THR A 49 -52.13 16.96 -17.92
N ASP A 50 -52.95 15.95 -17.62
CA ASP A 50 -52.53 14.56 -17.41
C ASP A 50 -52.01 13.97 -18.74
N ASP A 51 -50.74 14.22 -19.06
CA ASP A 51 -50.00 13.38 -19.98
C ASP A 51 -49.34 12.24 -19.19
N PRO A 52 -49.55 10.96 -19.56
CA PRO A 52 -48.90 9.86 -18.89
C PRO A 52 -47.39 9.97 -19.10
N ILE A 53 -46.67 10.19 -18.00
CA ILE A 53 -45.22 10.08 -17.95
C ILE A 53 -44.86 8.65 -18.39
N GLU A 54 -44.44 8.49 -19.64
CA GLU A 54 -43.69 7.32 -20.06
C GLU A 54 -42.45 7.26 -19.15
N LEU A 55 -42.50 6.37 -18.16
CA LEU A 55 -41.31 5.90 -17.46
C LEU A 55 -40.38 5.35 -18.51
N ASP A 56 -39.39 6.15 -18.91
CA ASP A 56 -38.25 5.72 -19.71
C ASP A 56 -37.77 4.39 -19.16
N LYS A 57 -38.05 3.31 -19.89
CA LYS A 57 -37.52 1.98 -19.60
C LYS A 57 -36.01 2.09 -19.77
N VAL A 58 -35.30 2.30 -18.66
CA VAL A 58 -33.86 2.06 -18.59
C VAL A 58 -33.65 0.68 -19.21
N PRO A 59 -32.86 0.54 -20.28
CA PRO A 59 -32.67 -0.74 -20.93
C PRO A 59 -32.15 -1.72 -19.87
N GLU A 60 -32.99 -2.67 -19.47
CA GLU A 60 -32.63 -3.67 -18.49
C GLU A 60 -31.52 -4.50 -19.11
N THR A 61 -30.28 -4.26 -18.66
CA THR A 61 -29.16 -5.07 -19.09
C THR A 61 -29.49 -6.53 -18.75
N PRO A 62 -29.24 -7.48 -19.68
CA PRO A 62 -29.67 -8.84 -19.48
C PRO A 62 -28.99 -9.43 -18.24
N ARG A 63 -29.76 -10.19 -17.47
CA ARG A 63 -29.27 -10.81 -16.23
C ARG A 63 -28.16 -11.82 -16.53
N LYS A 64 -26.95 -11.51 -16.06
CA LYS A 64 -25.76 -12.35 -16.16
C LYS A 64 -25.58 -13.23 -14.91
N ARG A 65 -24.98 -14.41 -15.07
CA ARG A 65 -24.48 -15.27 -14.00
C ARG A 65 -22.96 -15.15 -13.91
N ILE A 66 -22.45 -14.82 -12.74
CA ILE A 66 -21.06 -14.41 -12.52
C ILE A 66 -20.44 -15.33 -11.47
N ALA A 67 -19.30 -15.93 -11.79
CA ALA A 67 -18.47 -16.64 -10.83
C ALA A 67 -17.32 -15.74 -10.38
N ILE A 68 -17.11 -15.64 -9.07
CA ILE A 68 -15.95 -14.99 -8.48
C ILE A 68 -15.08 -16.10 -7.87
N VAL A 69 -13.85 -16.25 -8.37
CA VAL A 69 -12.92 -17.27 -7.91
C VAL A 69 -11.92 -16.62 -6.96
N GLY A 70 -11.95 -17.01 -5.68
CA GLY A 70 -11.11 -16.46 -4.62
C GLY A 70 -11.89 -15.55 -3.66
N GLY A 71 -11.89 -15.91 -2.38
CA GLY A 71 -12.58 -15.20 -1.30
C GLY A 71 -11.72 -14.17 -0.56
N GLY A 72 -10.61 -13.72 -1.16
CA GLY A 72 -9.76 -12.65 -0.63
C GLY A 72 -10.40 -11.26 -0.73
N ILE A 73 -9.68 -10.21 -0.31
CA ILE A 73 -10.20 -8.83 -0.30
C ILE A 73 -10.75 -8.38 -1.67
N SER A 74 -10.08 -8.73 -2.77
CA SER A 74 -10.55 -8.43 -4.13
C SER A 74 -11.88 -9.12 -4.46
N GLY A 75 -11.99 -10.42 -4.15
CA GLY A 75 -13.20 -11.18 -4.41
C GLY A 75 -14.37 -10.71 -3.55
N LEU A 76 -14.12 -10.37 -2.28
CA LEU A 76 -15.12 -9.79 -1.38
C LEU A 76 -15.56 -8.40 -1.83
N ALA A 77 -14.64 -7.56 -2.30
CA ALA A 77 -14.96 -6.24 -2.84
C ALA A 77 -15.83 -6.36 -4.11
N ALA A 78 -15.46 -7.25 -5.05
CA ALA A 78 -16.26 -7.53 -6.23
C ALA A 78 -17.65 -8.07 -5.86
N TYR A 79 -17.71 -9.03 -4.95
CA TYR A 79 -18.97 -9.61 -4.48
C TYR A 79 -19.87 -8.56 -3.85
N TRP A 80 -19.33 -7.74 -2.94
CA TRP A 80 -20.05 -6.65 -2.27
C TRP A 80 -20.59 -5.62 -3.27
N ALA A 81 -19.76 -5.18 -4.22
CA ALA A 81 -20.17 -4.22 -5.24
C ALA A 81 -21.30 -4.76 -6.13
N LEU A 82 -21.26 -6.05 -6.47
CA LEU A 82 -22.27 -6.71 -7.27
C LEU A 82 -23.54 -7.08 -6.48
N GLN A 83 -23.62 -6.87 -5.18
CA GLN A 83 -24.82 -7.23 -4.40
C GLN A 83 -26.06 -6.48 -4.84
N LYS A 84 -25.89 -5.22 -5.23
CA LYS A 84 -27.00 -4.34 -5.64
C LYS A 84 -27.41 -4.51 -7.10
N THR A 85 -26.73 -5.38 -7.86
CA THR A 85 -27.07 -5.67 -9.25
C THR A 85 -28.04 -6.85 -9.34
N HIS A 86 -28.83 -6.89 -10.42
CA HIS A 86 -29.80 -7.95 -10.70
C HIS A 86 -29.14 -9.28 -11.13
N HIS A 87 -27.82 -9.29 -11.35
CA HIS A 87 -27.03 -10.46 -11.74
C HIS A 87 -27.03 -11.57 -10.68
N VAL A 88 -26.83 -12.82 -11.09
CA VAL A 88 -26.56 -13.95 -10.18
C VAL A 88 -25.06 -13.98 -9.91
N VAL A 89 -24.65 -14.01 -8.64
CA VAL A 89 -23.23 -13.95 -8.25
C VAL A 89 -22.91 -15.05 -7.27
N GLU A 90 -21.91 -15.85 -7.61
CA GLU A 90 -21.44 -16.95 -6.79
C GLU A 90 -19.94 -16.79 -6.55
N LEU A 91 -19.54 -16.70 -5.28
CA LEU A 91 -18.13 -16.63 -4.90
C LEU A 91 -17.67 -18.00 -4.41
N PHE A 92 -16.55 -18.47 -4.96
CA PHE A 92 -15.92 -19.74 -4.63
C PHE A 92 -14.61 -19.52 -3.89
N GLU A 93 -14.52 -20.07 -2.68
CA GLU A 93 -13.34 -20.01 -1.83
C GLU A 93 -12.88 -21.43 -1.47
N MET A 94 -11.60 -21.70 -1.73
CA MET A 94 -11.02 -23.03 -1.55
C MET A 94 -10.90 -23.43 -0.07
N THR A 95 -10.71 -22.47 0.82
CA THR A 95 -10.57 -22.71 2.25
C THR A 95 -11.92 -22.70 2.96
N ASN A 96 -11.92 -23.05 4.25
CA ASN A 96 -13.11 -23.03 5.08
C ASN A 96 -13.53 -21.63 5.55
N ASP A 97 -12.84 -20.60 5.07
CA ASP A 97 -12.95 -19.25 5.58
C ASP A 97 -12.76 -18.26 4.45
N LEU A 98 -13.36 -17.09 4.56
CA LEU A 98 -13.07 -16.02 3.60
C LEU A 98 -11.72 -15.42 3.95
N GLY A 99 -11.05 -14.78 2.99
CA GLY A 99 -9.93 -13.89 3.27
C GLY A 99 -10.47 -12.67 4.00
N THR A 100 -10.79 -12.84 5.28
CA THR A 100 -11.47 -11.85 6.10
C THR A 100 -10.59 -10.62 6.30
N LEU A 101 -11.23 -9.47 6.25
CA LEU A 101 -10.68 -8.16 6.61
C LEU A 101 -10.18 -8.08 8.06
N THR A 102 -10.65 -8.97 8.91
CA THR A 102 -10.25 -9.12 10.30
C THR A 102 -10.30 -10.60 10.64
N ARG A 103 -9.16 -11.20 10.96
CA ARG A 103 -9.13 -12.56 11.54
C ARG A 103 -8.36 -12.50 12.84
N PRO A 104 -9.00 -12.06 13.92
CA PRO A 104 -8.35 -12.03 15.20
C PRO A 104 -8.04 -13.46 15.69
N ILE A 105 -6.77 -13.69 16.00
CA ILE A 105 -6.27 -14.87 16.72
C ILE A 105 -6.17 -14.47 18.18
N ALA A 106 -6.77 -15.28 19.06
CA ALA A 106 -6.59 -15.20 20.49
C ALA A 106 -5.12 -15.45 20.85
N ALA A 107 -4.50 -14.50 21.55
CA ALA A 107 -3.11 -14.54 21.95
C ALA A 107 -2.99 -14.04 23.39
N GLY A 108 -2.59 -14.93 24.29
CA GLY A 108 -2.48 -14.65 25.72
C GLY A 108 -2.94 -15.82 26.57
N THR A 109 -2.94 -15.64 27.89
CA THR A 109 -3.60 -16.53 28.84
C THR A 109 -4.78 -15.77 29.44
N GLN A 110 -5.93 -16.42 29.58
CA GLN A 110 -7.10 -15.84 30.23
C GLN A 110 -6.71 -15.33 31.64
N PRO A 111 -7.10 -14.11 32.03
CA PRO A 111 -8.12 -13.23 31.41
C PRO A 111 -7.58 -12.23 30.35
N ASN A 112 -6.30 -12.27 29.99
CA ASN A 112 -5.62 -11.31 29.12
C ASN A 112 -5.59 -11.74 27.64
N ASP A 113 -6.73 -12.22 27.12
CA ASP A 113 -6.82 -12.72 25.74
C ASP A 113 -6.81 -11.55 24.73
N VAL A 114 -5.70 -11.38 24.01
CA VAL A 114 -5.54 -10.32 23.00
C VAL A 114 -5.79 -10.88 21.62
N HIS A 115 -6.66 -10.19 20.90
CA HIS A 115 -7.04 -10.57 19.55
C HIS A 115 -6.05 -9.95 18.55
N ILE A 116 -5.54 -10.74 17.61
CA ILE A 116 -4.54 -10.29 16.62
C ILE A 116 -4.96 -10.64 15.21
N ASN A 117 -5.05 -9.67 14.32
CA ASN A 117 -5.41 -9.94 12.92
C ASN A 117 -4.34 -10.80 12.22
N LYS A 118 -4.68 -12.04 11.85
CA LYS A 118 -3.85 -12.98 11.08
C LYS A 118 -3.35 -12.37 9.76
N SER A 119 -4.21 -11.62 9.10
CA SER A 119 -3.88 -10.92 7.84
C SER A 119 -3.10 -9.63 8.05
N PHE A 120 -2.90 -9.21 9.31
CA PHE A 120 -2.27 -7.95 9.74
C PHE A 120 -2.53 -6.80 8.77
N ILE A 121 -3.78 -6.36 8.69
CA ILE A 121 -4.18 -5.32 7.73
C ILE A 121 -3.80 -3.96 8.29
N ASN A 122 -2.60 -3.53 7.92
CA ASN A 122 -2.21 -2.14 7.96
C ASN A 122 -2.43 -1.49 6.59
N PHE A 123 -2.75 -0.21 6.59
CA PHE A 123 -2.90 0.57 5.38
C PHE A 123 -2.59 2.04 5.63
N PHE A 124 -2.19 2.76 4.58
CA PHE A 124 -1.83 4.16 4.69
C PHE A 124 -3.02 5.03 4.26
N PRO A 125 -3.42 6.01 5.07
CA PRO A 125 -4.65 6.78 4.81
C PRO A 125 -4.61 7.49 3.44
N GLY A 126 -3.46 7.99 3.00
CA GLY A 126 -3.35 8.71 1.73
C GLY A 126 -3.26 7.82 0.48
N THR A 127 -3.09 6.50 0.61
CA THR A 127 -3.04 5.55 -0.52
C THR A 127 -4.09 4.45 -0.42
N SER A 128 -5.16 4.66 0.35
CA SER A 128 -6.16 3.61 0.60
C SER A 128 -7.58 4.17 0.64
N SER A 129 -7.94 4.99 -0.36
CA SER A 129 -9.24 5.67 -0.41
C SER A 129 -10.38 4.70 -0.66
N HIS A 130 -10.24 3.74 -1.57
CA HIS A 130 -11.28 2.75 -1.86
C HIS A 130 -11.48 1.77 -0.71
N LEU A 131 -10.40 1.38 -0.04
CA LEU A 131 -10.43 0.54 1.15
C LEU A 131 -11.14 1.27 2.30
N GLN A 132 -10.85 2.55 2.50
CA GLN A 132 -11.54 3.38 3.50
C GLN A 132 -13.03 3.53 3.21
N GLU A 133 -13.41 3.75 1.95
CA GLU A 133 -14.82 3.76 1.55
C GLU A 133 -15.49 2.42 1.85
N LEU A 134 -14.88 1.31 1.45
CA LEU A 134 -15.38 -0.03 1.75
C LEU A 134 -15.53 -0.25 3.27
N PHE A 135 -14.53 0.14 4.07
CA PHE A 135 -14.54 -0.01 5.52
C PHE A 135 -15.59 0.88 6.18
N GLY A 136 -15.76 2.13 5.71
CA GLY A 136 -16.79 3.04 6.18
C GLY A 136 -18.19 2.47 5.94
N ARG A 137 -18.45 1.92 4.75
CA ARG A 137 -19.74 1.30 4.41
C ARG A 137 -20.00 0.01 5.19
N LEU A 138 -18.95 -0.80 5.38
CA LEU A 138 -19.01 -2.01 6.19
C LEU A 138 -18.91 -1.72 7.70
N LYS A 139 -18.81 -0.44 8.11
CA LYS A 139 -18.53 0.06 9.47
C LYS A 139 -17.48 -0.79 10.19
N ILE A 140 -16.34 -0.95 9.56
CA ILE A 140 -15.15 -1.62 10.08
C ILE A 140 -14.32 -0.58 10.82
N PRO A 141 -14.19 -0.68 12.15
CA PRO A 141 -13.33 0.23 12.91
C PRO A 141 -11.86 -0.04 12.60
N TYR A 142 -11.09 1.05 12.50
CA TYR A 142 -9.65 1.05 12.39
C TYR A 142 -9.08 2.17 13.26
N ILE A 143 -7.83 2.00 13.68
CA ILE A 143 -7.15 2.85 14.67
C ILE A 143 -5.91 3.45 14.01
N SER A 144 -5.68 4.75 14.21
CA SER A 144 -4.45 5.41 13.78
C SER A 144 -3.31 5.06 14.75
N THR A 145 -2.13 4.76 14.21
CA THR A 145 -0.91 4.60 15.01
C THR A 145 0.27 5.24 14.30
N PRO A 146 1.20 5.87 15.03
CA PRO A 146 2.45 6.36 14.46
C PRO A 146 3.24 5.24 13.77
N PHE A 147 3.61 5.47 12.52
CA PHE A 147 4.53 4.62 11.79
C PHE A 147 5.97 4.97 12.20
N SER A 148 6.69 3.98 12.69
CA SER A 148 8.10 4.10 13.02
C SER A 148 8.77 2.77 12.73
N PHE A 149 9.98 2.82 12.19
CA PHE A 149 10.74 1.61 11.96
C PHE A 149 12.17 1.77 12.43
N SER A 150 12.82 0.65 12.72
CA SER A 150 14.24 0.59 13.04
C SER A 150 14.91 -0.50 12.24
N VAL A 151 16.18 -0.30 11.93
CA VAL A 151 16.99 -1.26 11.18
C VAL A 151 18.13 -1.71 12.07
N ALA A 152 18.15 -3.01 12.36
CA ALA A 152 19.28 -3.67 12.96
C ALA A 152 19.99 -4.55 11.94
N LYS A 153 21.28 -4.31 11.77
CA LYS A 153 22.16 -5.06 10.89
C LYS A 153 23.40 -5.49 11.66
N ARG A 154 23.82 -6.75 11.45
CA ARG A 154 25.12 -7.26 11.91
C ARG A 154 26.00 -7.49 10.69
N GLU A 155 27.14 -6.79 10.62
CA GLU A 155 28.11 -6.91 9.53
C GLU A 155 29.52 -6.93 10.12
N ASN A 156 30.30 -7.97 9.82
CA ASN A 156 31.68 -8.13 10.29
C ASN A 156 31.87 -7.90 11.81
N GLY A 157 30.95 -8.44 12.62
CA GLY A 157 30.95 -8.29 14.08
C GLY A 157 30.50 -6.91 14.60
N LYS A 158 30.23 -5.93 13.72
CA LYS A 158 29.69 -4.62 14.07
C LYS A 158 28.16 -4.65 14.00
N GLN A 159 27.51 -4.16 15.06
CA GLN A 159 26.07 -3.95 15.09
C GLN A 159 25.76 -2.50 14.68
N PHE A 160 24.89 -2.36 13.69
CA PHE A 160 24.18 -1.13 13.36
C PHE A 160 22.74 -1.30 13.86
N ASP A 161 22.26 -0.40 14.70
CA ASP A 161 20.88 -0.41 15.21
C ASP A 161 20.39 1.03 15.28
N MET A 162 19.53 1.41 14.35
CA MET A 162 19.08 2.79 14.17
C MET A 162 17.57 2.87 14.01
N GLY A 163 16.97 3.77 14.78
CA GLY A 163 15.55 4.09 14.72
C GLY A 163 15.26 5.29 13.82
N PHE A 164 14.22 5.16 13.02
CA PHE A 164 13.68 6.22 12.18
C PHE A 164 12.29 6.59 12.71
N SER A 165 12.31 7.58 13.60
CA SER A 165 11.11 8.27 14.09
C SER A 165 11.52 9.71 14.32
N PHE A 166 10.94 10.65 13.56
CA PHE A 166 11.33 12.07 13.59
C PHE A 166 11.27 12.68 15.00
N LEU A 167 10.35 12.21 15.86
CA LEU A 167 10.18 12.68 17.23
C LEU A 167 11.09 11.96 18.25
N LYS A 168 11.70 10.81 17.90
CA LYS A 168 12.49 9.99 18.83
C LYS A 168 13.96 9.87 18.46
N VAL A 169 14.43 10.57 17.42
CA VAL A 169 15.87 10.70 17.11
C VAL A 169 16.65 11.26 18.32
N ALA A 170 16.01 12.10 19.15
CA ALA A 170 16.58 12.64 20.37
C ALA A 170 16.87 11.60 21.47
N ASN A 171 16.27 10.41 21.41
CA ASN A 171 16.45 9.32 22.37
C ASN A 171 17.33 8.18 21.84
N SER A 172 17.96 8.34 20.67
CA SER A 172 18.97 7.37 20.22
C SER A 172 20.21 7.47 21.12
N ARG A 173 20.98 6.39 21.23
CA ARG A 173 22.11 6.35 22.17
C ARG A 173 23.10 7.45 21.77
N VAL A 174 23.60 8.22 22.73
CA VAL A 174 24.57 9.32 22.51
C VAL A 174 25.75 8.88 21.63
N ARG A 175 26.18 7.62 21.76
CA ARG A 175 27.23 6.99 20.95
C ARG A 175 26.91 6.92 19.45
N ASP A 176 25.65 6.81 19.07
CA ASP A 176 25.24 6.68 17.67
C ASP A 176 25.30 8.04 16.96
N TRP A 177 25.07 9.15 17.67
CA TRP A 177 25.27 10.52 17.18
C TRP A 177 26.75 10.91 17.00
N LEU A 178 27.68 10.20 17.63
CA LEU A 178 29.12 10.48 17.48
C LEU A 178 29.72 9.88 16.20
N ARG A 179 28.95 9.11 15.43
CA ARG A 179 29.41 8.48 14.18
C ARG A 179 29.10 9.38 12.98
N LEU A 180 30.12 9.68 12.18
CA LEU A 180 29.98 10.45 10.92
C LEU A 180 28.98 9.81 9.96
N ASP A 181 28.97 8.48 9.92
CA ASP A 181 28.04 7.65 9.16
C ASP A 181 26.56 7.94 9.50
N THR A 182 26.25 8.20 10.78
CA THR A 182 24.91 8.55 11.25
C THR A 182 24.47 9.91 10.70
N TRP A 183 25.35 10.90 10.76
CA TRP A 183 25.06 12.24 10.22
C TRP A 183 24.87 12.20 8.71
N LYS A 184 25.72 11.46 7.99
CA LYS A 184 25.59 11.27 6.55
C LYS A 184 24.26 10.63 6.17
N LEU A 185 23.83 9.63 6.95
CA LEU A 185 22.53 8.99 6.77
C LEU A 185 21.37 9.98 6.93
N TYR A 186 21.32 10.71 8.04
CA TYR A 186 20.23 11.66 8.28
C TYR A 186 20.23 12.79 7.25
N PHE A 187 21.41 13.32 6.91
CA PHE A 187 21.54 14.32 5.84
C PHE A 187 20.95 13.82 4.52
N ASP A 188 21.29 12.60 4.10
CA ASP A 188 20.75 12.00 2.88
C ASP A 188 19.24 11.74 2.97
N ILE A 189 18.71 11.38 4.15
CA ILE A 189 17.25 11.26 4.36
C ILE A 189 16.56 12.60 4.12
N TRP A 190 17.02 13.67 4.76
CA TRP A 190 16.45 15.02 4.61
C TRP A 190 16.58 15.52 3.17
N ARG A 191 17.76 15.36 2.57
CA ARG A 191 18.00 15.66 1.16
C ARG A 191 17.03 14.90 0.25
N PHE A 192 16.87 13.60 0.45
CA PHE A 192 15.93 12.81 -0.33
C PHE A 192 14.49 13.29 -0.16
N HIS A 193 14.04 13.54 1.07
CA HIS A 193 12.67 13.97 1.35
C HIS A 193 12.34 15.31 0.68
N TYR A 194 13.28 16.25 0.66
CA TYR A 194 13.04 17.56 0.05
C TYR A 194 13.23 17.56 -1.47
N PHE A 195 14.29 16.96 -1.99
CA PHE A 195 14.64 17.06 -3.42
C PHE A 195 13.93 16.03 -4.30
N SER A 196 13.53 14.87 -3.76
CA SER A 196 12.82 13.86 -4.58
C SER A 196 11.43 14.33 -5.01
N LEU A 197 10.77 15.22 -4.25
CA LEU A 197 9.46 15.77 -4.60
C LEU A 197 9.45 16.57 -5.91
N ASP A 198 10.61 17.05 -6.38
CA ASP A 198 10.70 17.72 -7.68
C ASP A 198 10.41 16.78 -8.85
N LEU A 199 10.63 15.47 -8.67
CA LEU A 199 10.24 14.43 -9.64
C LEU A 199 8.73 14.37 -9.84
N LEU A 200 7.97 14.75 -8.81
CA LEU A 200 6.52 14.71 -8.81
C LEU A 200 5.92 16.00 -9.41
N ARG A 201 6.56 17.15 -9.17
CA ARG A 201 6.10 18.45 -9.70
C ARG A 201 6.11 18.54 -11.24
N GLY A 202 7.03 17.85 -11.90
CA GLY A 202 7.10 17.82 -13.37
C GLY A 202 5.91 17.18 -14.07
N ARG A 203 5.00 16.49 -13.35
CA ARG A 203 3.81 15.85 -13.95
C ARG A 203 2.71 16.82 -14.35
N GLU A 204 2.59 17.98 -13.70
CA GLU A 204 1.56 18.98 -14.05
C GLU A 204 1.75 19.53 -15.47
N ALA A 205 2.99 19.65 -15.95
CA ALA A 205 3.28 20.11 -17.30
C ALA A 205 2.82 19.13 -18.39
N VAL A 206 2.66 17.84 -18.06
CA VAL A 206 2.25 16.80 -19.02
C VAL A 206 0.74 16.53 -18.92
N GLN A 207 0.12 16.76 -17.75
CA GLN A 207 -1.31 16.47 -17.53
C GLN A 207 -2.26 17.40 -18.32
N ASN A 208 -1.84 18.63 -18.62
CA ASN A 208 -2.63 19.57 -19.43
C ASN A 208 -2.65 19.24 -20.93
N ASP A 209 -1.80 18.32 -21.40
CA ASP A 209 -1.71 17.86 -22.80
C ASP A 209 -2.23 16.42 -22.99
N ILE A 210 -2.94 15.83 -21.99
CA ILE A 210 -3.50 14.46 -22.04
C ILE A 210 -4.82 14.43 -22.82
N GLN A 211 -4.83 15.04 -23.99
CA GLN A 211 -5.78 14.72 -25.05
C GLN A 211 -5.08 14.26 -26.34
N ILE A 212 -3.74 14.28 -26.39
CA ILE A 212 -2.97 13.91 -27.61
C ILE A 212 -1.99 12.75 -27.39
N ILE A 213 -1.65 12.36 -26.16
CA ILE A 213 -0.58 11.37 -25.93
C ILE A 213 -1.11 9.93 -25.79
N VAL A 214 -1.75 9.43 -26.86
CA VAL A 214 -1.88 7.98 -27.12
C VAL A 214 -0.68 7.46 -27.95
N GLU A 215 0.19 8.34 -28.44
CA GLU A 215 1.32 7.97 -29.32
C GLU A 215 2.73 8.34 -28.84
N SER A 216 2.92 8.91 -27.65
CA SER A 216 4.29 9.21 -27.17
C SER A 216 4.88 7.99 -26.45
N ARG A 217 5.80 7.33 -27.17
CA ARG A 217 6.83 6.42 -26.65
C ARG A 217 7.24 6.82 -25.22
N CYS A 218 7.21 5.85 -24.30
CA CYS A 218 7.65 5.98 -22.91
C CYS A 218 8.80 7.00 -22.78
N PRO A 219 8.62 8.14 -22.06
CA PRO A 219 9.79 8.87 -21.61
C PRO A 219 10.58 7.87 -20.78
N THR A 220 11.85 7.67 -21.12
CA THR A 220 12.78 6.73 -20.48
C THR A 220 12.53 6.73 -18.97
N ARG A 221 11.85 5.69 -18.45
CA ARG A 221 11.51 5.60 -17.02
C ARG A 221 12.82 5.61 -16.26
N ARG A 222 13.09 6.70 -15.54
CA ARG A 222 14.32 6.82 -14.78
C ARG A 222 14.27 5.84 -13.63
N THR A 223 15.29 5.00 -13.52
CA THR A 223 15.33 4.01 -12.43
C THR A 223 15.78 4.67 -11.13
N ILE A 224 15.41 4.07 -10.00
CA ILE A 224 15.89 4.47 -8.68
C ILE A 224 17.43 4.45 -8.66
N GLY A 225 18.05 3.42 -9.24
CA GLY A 225 19.51 3.32 -9.33
C GLY A 225 20.15 4.50 -10.08
N GLN A 226 19.59 4.87 -11.22
CA GLN A 226 20.05 6.04 -12.00
C GLN A 226 19.89 7.34 -11.21
N TYR A 227 18.74 7.54 -10.54
CA TYR A 227 18.50 8.71 -9.69
C TYR A 227 19.49 8.80 -8.53
N LEU A 228 19.69 7.70 -7.81
CA LEU A 228 20.57 7.65 -6.65
C LEU A 228 22.03 7.92 -7.02
N ASN A 229 22.48 7.36 -8.15
CA ASN A 229 23.84 7.56 -8.64
C ASN A 229 24.08 9.00 -9.13
N GLU A 230 23.16 9.58 -9.92
CA GLU A 230 23.28 10.97 -10.39
C GLU A 230 23.32 11.95 -9.22
N LYS A 231 22.44 11.75 -8.23
CA LYS A 231 22.36 12.61 -7.05
C LYS A 231 23.38 12.25 -5.96
N ARG A 232 24.27 11.28 -6.21
CA ARG A 232 25.39 10.87 -5.33
C ARG A 232 24.97 10.50 -3.90
N TYR A 233 23.82 9.86 -3.75
CA TYR A 233 23.37 9.37 -2.44
C TYR A 233 24.31 8.29 -1.90
N SER A 234 24.52 8.28 -0.59
CA SER A 234 25.47 7.38 0.04
C SER A 234 24.97 5.93 0.09
N SER A 235 25.90 4.98 0.08
CA SER A 235 25.59 3.56 0.26
C SER A 235 24.93 3.27 1.61
N ILE A 236 25.30 4.02 2.67
CA ILE A 236 24.70 3.87 3.99
C ILE A 236 23.21 4.25 3.98
N PHE A 237 22.83 5.31 3.27
CA PHE A 237 21.43 5.69 3.08
C PHE A 237 20.64 4.67 2.27
N ILE A 238 21.21 4.21 1.16
CA ILE A 238 20.54 3.25 0.29
C ILE A 238 20.29 1.94 1.05
N LYS A 239 21.33 1.39 1.70
CA LYS A 239 21.27 0.06 2.33
C LYS A 239 20.54 0.05 3.67
N ASN A 240 20.58 1.13 4.44
CA ASN A 240 20.03 1.14 5.82
C ASN A 240 18.73 1.93 5.98
N TYR A 241 18.29 2.66 4.96
CA TYR A 241 17.02 3.38 4.99
C TYR A 241 16.11 3.02 3.81
N LEU A 242 16.58 3.21 2.57
CA LEU A 242 15.71 3.04 1.39
C LEU A 242 15.36 1.57 1.09
N VAL A 243 16.35 0.68 1.03
CA VAL A 243 16.11 -0.75 0.77
C VAL A 243 15.24 -1.38 1.86
N PRO A 244 15.51 -1.18 3.16
CA PRO A 244 14.65 -1.71 4.22
C PRO A 244 13.23 -1.12 4.19
N MET A 245 13.08 0.17 3.86
CA MET A 245 11.77 0.78 3.66
C MET A 245 11.01 0.08 2.52
N ALA A 246 11.64 -0.09 1.36
CA ALA A 246 11.04 -0.77 0.20
C ALA A 246 10.69 -2.24 0.50
N GLN A 247 11.48 -2.91 1.33
CA GLN A 247 11.18 -4.26 1.83
C GLN A 247 9.91 -4.30 2.68
N ILE A 248 9.73 -3.36 3.63
CA ILE A 248 8.51 -3.27 4.44
C ILE A 248 7.29 -3.04 3.55
N VAL A 249 7.33 -1.99 2.73
CA VAL A 249 6.11 -1.50 2.05
C VAL A 249 5.78 -2.32 0.82
N TRP A 250 6.80 -2.69 0.03
CA TRP A 250 6.62 -3.28 -1.31
C TRP A 250 7.20 -4.69 -1.45
N ASN A 251 7.72 -5.29 -0.38
CA ASN A 251 8.23 -6.66 -0.40
C ASN A 251 9.34 -6.88 -1.45
N VAL A 252 10.14 -5.86 -1.70
CA VAL A 252 11.27 -5.93 -2.64
C VAL A 252 12.33 -6.88 -2.08
N GLN A 253 12.83 -7.82 -2.89
CA GLN A 253 13.70 -8.89 -2.37
C GLN A 253 15.17 -8.48 -2.24
N SER A 254 15.65 -7.60 -3.11
CA SER A 254 17.07 -7.21 -3.15
C SER A 254 17.29 -5.73 -3.45
N GLU A 255 18.49 -5.21 -3.14
CA GLU A 255 18.91 -3.87 -3.57
C GLU A 255 18.90 -3.73 -5.10
N LYS A 256 19.22 -4.81 -5.83
CA LYS A 256 19.19 -4.81 -7.29
C LYS A 256 17.77 -4.58 -7.80
N ASP A 257 16.81 -5.38 -7.31
CA ASP A 257 15.41 -5.24 -7.70
C ASP A 257 14.90 -3.84 -7.36
N PHE A 258 15.27 -3.31 -6.19
CA PHE A 258 14.94 -1.95 -5.77
C PHE A 258 15.47 -0.91 -6.76
N ARG A 259 16.75 -1.00 -7.14
CA ARG A 259 17.40 -0.04 -8.05
C ARG A 259 16.77 -0.03 -9.44
N ASP A 260 16.17 -1.15 -9.87
CA ASP A 260 15.54 -1.29 -11.19
C ASP A 260 14.11 -0.71 -11.24
N LEU A 261 13.51 -0.36 -10.10
CA LEU A 261 12.17 0.25 -10.05
C LEU A 261 12.17 1.71 -10.54
N SER A 262 11.00 2.22 -10.93
CA SER A 262 10.81 3.63 -11.29
C SER A 262 10.91 4.53 -10.05
N VAL A 263 11.72 5.57 -10.16
CA VAL A 263 11.90 6.54 -9.07
C VAL A 263 10.63 7.35 -8.82
N GLU A 264 9.89 7.70 -9.88
CA GLU A 264 8.67 8.49 -9.79
C GLU A 264 7.56 7.73 -9.07
N GLN A 265 7.44 6.42 -9.32
CA GLN A 265 6.46 5.58 -8.64
C GLN A 265 6.79 5.40 -7.17
N PHE A 266 8.07 5.19 -6.84
CA PHE A 266 8.50 5.03 -5.46
C PHE A 266 8.34 6.30 -4.64
N VAL A 267 8.79 7.44 -5.18
CA VAL A 267 8.63 8.74 -4.53
C VAL A 267 7.15 9.12 -4.45
N GLY A 268 6.36 8.85 -5.51
CA GLY A 268 4.92 9.07 -5.50
C GLY A 268 4.21 8.28 -4.42
N PHE A 269 4.60 7.02 -4.20
CA PHE A 269 4.07 6.20 -3.11
C PHE A 269 4.49 6.72 -1.74
N LEU A 270 5.76 7.04 -1.52
CA LEU A 270 6.24 7.58 -0.23
C LEU A 270 5.55 8.91 0.12
N TRP A 271 5.29 9.74 -0.88
CA TRP A 271 4.55 10.99 -0.73
C TRP A 271 3.08 10.73 -0.39
N SER A 272 2.36 10.00 -1.26
CA SER A 272 0.92 9.76 -1.06
C SER A 272 0.63 8.94 0.20
N SER A 273 1.53 8.05 0.63
CA SER A 273 1.36 7.29 1.87
C SER A 273 1.55 8.13 3.13
N GLY A 274 2.12 9.32 3.02
CA GLY A 274 2.49 10.16 4.17
C GLY A 274 3.76 9.70 4.88
N ILE A 275 4.49 8.70 4.38
CA ILE A 275 5.75 8.21 4.98
C ILE A 275 6.82 9.32 5.05
N MET A 276 6.77 10.28 4.12
CA MET A 276 7.68 11.44 4.09
C MET A 276 7.25 12.57 5.06
N ALA A 277 6.11 12.45 5.74
CA ALA A 277 5.70 13.42 6.74
C ALA A 277 6.54 13.30 8.02
N LEU A 278 6.61 14.37 8.81
CA LEU A 278 7.30 14.38 10.10
C LEU A 278 6.70 13.37 11.09
N ALA A 279 5.40 13.12 11.03
CA ALA A 279 4.75 12.10 11.86
C ALA A 279 3.90 11.22 10.95
N PRO A 280 4.50 10.19 10.31
CA PRO A 280 3.75 9.31 9.43
C PRO A 280 2.80 8.47 10.26
N GLU A 281 1.58 8.29 9.75
CA GLU A 281 0.53 7.49 10.39
C GLU A 281 0.23 6.25 9.55
N VAL A 282 -0.12 5.17 10.24
CA VAL A 282 -0.64 3.95 9.62
C VAL A 282 -1.93 3.56 10.33
N TYR A 283 -2.92 3.13 9.57
CA TYR A 283 -4.18 2.64 10.12
C TYR A 283 -4.13 1.13 10.23
N ILE A 284 -4.63 0.61 11.35
CA ILE A 284 -4.75 -0.82 11.61
C ILE A 284 -6.19 -1.13 11.88
N VAL A 285 -6.70 -2.17 11.22
CA VAL A 285 -8.05 -2.63 11.49
C VAL A 285 -8.13 -3.17 12.92
N GLU A 286 -9.13 -2.71 13.68
CA GLU A 286 -9.28 -3.10 15.07
C GLU A 286 -9.50 -4.63 15.16
N PRO A 287 -8.67 -5.35 15.93
CA PRO A 287 -8.78 -6.80 16.05
C PRO A 287 -9.96 -7.16 16.95
N SER A 288 -11.11 -7.48 16.36
CA SER A 288 -12.30 -7.83 17.12
C SER A 288 -13.11 -8.92 16.44
N THR A 289 -13.40 -10.00 17.18
CA THR A 289 -14.29 -11.08 16.73
C THR A 289 -15.69 -10.54 16.43
N ARG A 290 -16.12 -9.52 17.17
CA ARG A 290 -17.38 -8.79 16.91
C ARG A 290 -17.33 -8.04 15.59
N THR A 291 -16.21 -7.42 15.25
CA THR A 291 -16.01 -6.75 13.95
C THR A 291 -16.06 -7.77 12.83
N GLU A 292 -15.32 -8.87 12.93
CA GLU A 292 -15.34 -9.95 11.95
C GLU A 292 -16.77 -10.49 11.71
N ALA A 293 -17.49 -10.81 12.79
CA ALA A 293 -18.86 -11.29 12.70
C ALA A 293 -19.81 -10.27 12.02
N LYS A 294 -19.65 -8.98 12.32
CA LYS A 294 -20.43 -7.90 11.68
C LYS A 294 -20.09 -7.76 10.19
N VAL A 295 -18.82 -7.81 9.83
CA VAL A 295 -18.36 -7.74 8.44
C VAL A 295 -18.91 -8.92 7.67
N ARG A 296 -18.76 -10.14 8.21
CA ARG A 296 -19.33 -11.35 7.61
C ARG A 296 -20.84 -11.23 7.45
N LYS A 297 -21.57 -10.71 8.43
CA LYS A 297 -23.03 -10.49 8.29
C LYS A 297 -23.38 -9.48 7.20
N ARG A 298 -22.57 -8.44 7.00
CA ARG A 298 -22.81 -7.38 5.99
C ARG A 298 -22.40 -7.79 4.58
N ILE A 299 -21.35 -8.60 4.44
CA ILE A 299 -20.89 -9.10 3.14
C ILE A 299 -21.62 -10.39 2.76
N VAL A 300 -21.85 -11.32 3.68
CA VAL A 300 -22.52 -12.60 3.42
C VAL A 300 -24.03 -12.39 3.48
N LEU A 301 -24.56 -11.59 2.56
CA LEU A 301 -26.01 -11.53 2.29
C LEU A 301 -26.37 -12.73 1.42
N ARG A 302 -26.84 -13.81 2.06
CA ARG A 302 -27.37 -14.96 1.32
C ARG A 302 -28.73 -14.57 0.72
N SER A 303 -28.80 -14.64 -0.60
CA SER A 303 -30.03 -14.48 -1.39
C SER A 303 -30.10 -15.62 -2.41
N LYS A 304 -31.29 -15.88 -2.98
CA LYS A 304 -31.43 -16.82 -4.11
C LYS A 304 -30.48 -16.52 -5.26
N THR A 305 -30.03 -15.28 -5.39
CA THR A 305 -29.17 -14.81 -6.48
C THR A 305 -27.72 -14.58 -6.06
N LYS A 306 -27.40 -14.66 -4.76
CA LYS A 306 -26.08 -14.35 -4.22
C LYS A 306 -25.65 -15.44 -3.24
N ALA A 307 -24.60 -16.17 -3.60
CA ALA A 307 -24.09 -17.29 -2.80
C ALA A 307 -22.58 -17.19 -2.59
N ILE A 308 -22.12 -17.70 -1.45
CA ILE A 308 -20.71 -17.86 -1.10
C ILE A 308 -20.51 -19.33 -0.75
N HIS A 309 -19.62 -19.96 -1.49
CA HIS A 309 -19.28 -21.38 -1.41
C HIS A 309 -17.88 -21.52 -0.80
N LEU A 310 -17.82 -21.99 0.44
CA LEU A 310 -16.58 -22.26 1.18
C LEU A 310 -16.20 -23.73 1.00
N ARG A 311 -14.90 -24.04 1.08
CA ARG A 311 -14.33 -25.37 0.77
C ARG A 311 -14.64 -25.82 -0.66
N SER A 312 -14.88 -24.87 -1.55
CA SER A 312 -15.26 -25.12 -2.93
C SER A 312 -14.11 -24.71 -3.83
N LYS A 313 -13.11 -25.60 -3.94
CA LYS A 313 -11.94 -25.37 -4.78
C LYS A 313 -12.34 -25.47 -6.25
N VAL A 314 -12.26 -24.36 -6.98
CA VAL A 314 -12.34 -24.38 -8.44
C VAL A 314 -11.12 -25.11 -9.00
N THR A 315 -11.34 -26.04 -9.93
CA THR A 315 -10.29 -26.87 -10.52
C THR A 315 -9.94 -26.43 -11.93
N THR A 316 -10.94 -26.06 -12.73
CA THR A 316 -10.78 -25.58 -14.11
C THR A 316 -11.80 -24.51 -14.46
N VAL A 317 -11.41 -23.62 -15.38
CA VAL A 317 -12.28 -22.64 -16.04
C VAL A 317 -12.03 -22.71 -17.54
N GLU A 318 -13.03 -23.14 -18.30
CA GLU A 318 -12.96 -23.31 -19.75
C GLU A 318 -13.89 -22.32 -20.45
N VAL A 319 -13.40 -21.65 -21.50
CA VAL A 319 -14.25 -20.88 -22.41
C VAL A 319 -14.91 -21.83 -23.40
N VAL A 320 -16.24 -21.87 -23.42
CA VAL A 320 -17.03 -22.71 -24.34
C VAL A 320 -18.00 -21.84 -25.12
N LEU A 321 -18.20 -22.15 -26.40
CA LEU A 321 -19.19 -21.47 -27.22
C LEU A 321 -20.55 -22.15 -27.05
N ARG A 322 -21.57 -21.38 -26.68
CA ARG A 322 -22.95 -21.83 -26.63
C ARG A 322 -23.82 -20.86 -27.40
N ASN A 323 -24.46 -21.35 -28.46
CA ASN A 323 -25.29 -20.55 -29.38
C ASN A 323 -24.51 -19.36 -29.96
N GLY A 324 -23.23 -19.54 -30.28
CA GLY A 324 -22.37 -18.48 -30.81
C GLY A 324 -21.82 -17.49 -29.76
N CYS A 325 -22.28 -17.54 -28.50
CA CYS A 325 -21.80 -16.68 -27.43
C CYS A 325 -20.84 -17.43 -26.48
N PRO A 326 -19.74 -16.79 -26.02
CA PRO A 326 -18.85 -17.37 -25.04
C PRO A 326 -19.54 -17.53 -23.67
N LYS A 327 -19.39 -18.71 -23.08
CA LYS A 327 -19.77 -19.06 -21.71
C LYS A 327 -18.57 -19.66 -21.01
N LEU A 328 -18.52 -19.54 -19.69
CA LEU A 328 -17.44 -20.07 -18.88
C LEU A 328 -17.92 -21.30 -18.15
N ARG A 329 -17.34 -22.45 -18.47
CA ARG A 329 -17.57 -23.70 -17.74
C ARG A 329 -16.61 -23.74 -16.56
N VAL A 330 -17.17 -23.67 -15.35
CA VAL A 330 -16.41 -23.69 -14.09
C VAL A 330 -16.62 -25.04 -13.42
N SER A 331 -15.52 -25.75 -13.19
CA SER A 331 -15.50 -27.04 -12.48
C SER A 331 -15.03 -26.84 -11.04
N THR A 332 -15.68 -27.51 -10.09
CA THR A 332 -15.29 -27.46 -8.67
C THR A 332 -14.99 -28.86 -8.15
N LEU A 333 -14.05 -28.94 -7.21
CA LEU A 333 -13.62 -30.21 -6.63
C LEU A 333 -14.77 -30.85 -5.86
N GLY A 334 -15.10 -32.09 -6.22
CA GLY A 334 -16.15 -32.87 -5.55
C GLY A 334 -17.54 -32.73 -6.16
N GLU A 335 -17.75 -31.80 -7.10
CA GLU A 335 -19.00 -31.67 -7.84
C GLU A 335 -18.91 -32.42 -9.19
N PRO A 336 -19.89 -33.28 -9.51
CA PRO A 336 -19.82 -34.10 -10.72
C PRO A 336 -20.12 -33.33 -12.01
N VAL A 337 -20.84 -32.19 -11.91
CA VAL A 337 -21.30 -31.43 -13.07
C VAL A 337 -20.75 -30.01 -13.02
N PRO A 338 -20.02 -29.56 -14.05
CA PRO A 338 -19.54 -28.20 -14.11
C PRO A 338 -20.68 -27.23 -14.42
N VAL A 339 -20.54 -26.00 -13.93
CA VAL A 339 -21.59 -24.97 -14.02
C VAL A 339 -21.19 -23.92 -15.05
N LEU A 340 -22.16 -23.46 -15.85
CA LEU A 340 -21.95 -22.42 -16.85
C LEU A 340 -22.22 -21.03 -16.27
N TYR A 341 -21.29 -20.11 -16.53
CA TYR A 341 -21.34 -18.70 -16.18
C TYR A 341 -21.22 -17.81 -17.41
N ASP A 342 -21.72 -16.58 -17.30
CA ASP A 342 -21.54 -15.53 -18.29
C ASP A 342 -20.19 -14.85 -18.13
N TYR A 343 -19.74 -14.61 -16.90
CA TYR A 343 -18.45 -14.00 -16.58
C TYR A 343 -17.75 -14.76 -15.45
N VAL A 344 -16.41 -14.76 -15.50
CA VAL A 344 -15.57 -15.22 -14.39
C VAL A 344 -14.65 -14.08 -13.97
N ILE A 345 -14.69 -13.74 -12.68
CA ILE A 345 -13.74 -12.83 -12.03
C ILE A 345 -12.71 -13.68 -11.27
N PHE A 346 -11.48 -13.71 -11.76
CA PHE A 346 -10.35 -14.26 -11.04
C PHE A 346 -9.84 -13.25 -10.00
N ALA A 347 -10.16 -13.51 -8.73
CA ALA A 347 -9.65 -12.81 -7.56
C ALA A 347 -8.59 -13.65 -6.82
N VAL A 348 -7.82 -14.42 -7.58
CA VAL A 348 -6.72 -15.28 -7.13
C VAL A 348 -5.36 -14.73 -7.62
N SER A 349 -4.26 -15.36 -7.22
CA SER A 349 -2.94 -15.04 -7.77
C SER A 349 -2.87 -15.33 -9.28
N PRO A 350 -2.03 -14.63 -10.05
CA PRO A 350 -1.88 -14.84 -11.50
C PRO A 350 -1.44 -16.26 -11.88
N GLU A 351 -0.54 -16.86 -11.10
CA GLU A 351 -0.13 -18.27 -11.22
C GLU A 351 -1.35 -19.21 -11.13
N GLU A 352 -2.21 -18.98 -10.14
CA GLU A 352 -3.42 -19.76 -9.93
C GLU A 352 -4.45 -19.53 -11.05
N ALA A 353 -4.63 -18.29 -11.52
CA ALA A 353 -5.50 -17.99 -12.65
C ALA A 353 -5.05 -18.73 -13.93
N LEU A 354 -3.74 -18.73 -14.23
CA LEU A 354 -3.17 -19.49 -15.35
C LEU A 354 -3.36 -20.99 -15.16
N ARG A 355 -3.17 -21.51 -13.95
CA ARG A 355 -3.40 -22.94 -13.63
C ARG A 355 -4.86 -23.34 -13.88
N LEU A 356 -5.81 -22.48 -13.52
CA LEU A 356 -7.25 -22.74 -13.71
C LEU A 356 -7.66 -22.66 -15.19
N LEU A 357 -7.05 -21.77 -15.97
CA LEU A 357 -7.28 -21.67 -17.41
C LEU A 357 -6.59 -22.78 -18.21
N SER A 358 -5.50 -23.36 -17.68
CA SER A 358 -4.73 -24.43 -18.32
C SER A 358 -4.36 -24.06 -19.77
N SER A 359 -4.61 -24.95 -20.75
CA SER A 359 -4.39 -24.71 -22.18
C SER A 359 -5.35 -23.67 -22.80
N GLY A 360 -6.37 -23.20 -22.06
CA GLY A 360 -7.32 -22.20 -22.52
C GLY A 360 -6.82 -20.75 -22.40
N ALA A 361 -5.67 -20.51 -21.76
CA ALA A 361 -5.09 -19.17 -21.69
C ALA A 361 -4.45 -18.76 -23.03
N THR A 362 -4.79 -17.58 -23.54
CA THR A 362 -4.13 -17.00 -24.73
C THR A 362 -2.66 -16.69 -24.45
N GLN A 363 -1.88 -16.53 -25.53
CA GLN A 363 -0.47 -16.13 -25.43
C GLN A 363 -0.30 -14.78 -24.68
N LYS A 364 -1.21 -13.82 -24.88
CA LYS A 364 -1.18 -12.54 -24.17
C LYS A 364 -1.47 -12.70 -22.67
N GLU A 365 -2.49 -13.45 -22.31
CA GLU A 365 -2.79 -13.77 -20.90
C GLU A 365 -1.62 -14.47 -20.23
N GLN A 366 -1.01 -15.46 -20.89
CA GLN A 366 0.17 -16.16 -20.37
C GLN A 366 1.35 -15.19 -20.18
N ALA A 367 1.66 -14.37 -21.19
CA ALA A 367 2.78 -13.43 -21.13
C ALA A 367 2.61 -12.36 -20.03
N ILE A 368 1.38 -11.85 -19.84
CA ILE A 368 1.09 -10.81 -18.86
C ILE A 368 0.97 -11.41 -17.44
N LEU A 369 0.20 -12.48 -17.26
CA LEU A 369 -0.04 -13.07 -15.93
C LEU A 369 1.23 -13.71 -15.35
N SER A 370 2.10 -14.32 -16.17
CA SER A 370 3.37 -14.92 -15.72
C SER A 370 4.43 -13.88 -15.32
N ALA A 371 4.18 -12.58 -15.56
CA ALA A 371 5.04 -11.51 -15.10
C ALA A 371 4.86 -11.18 -13.61
N PHE A 372 3.72 -11.56 -13.03
CA PHE A 372 3.38 -11.29 -11.64
C PHE A 372 3.77 -12.47 -10.77
N GLU A 373 5.00 -12.41 -10.27
CA GLU A 373 5.55 -13.43 -9.38
C GLU A 373 5.06 -13.22 -7.94
N THR A 374 5.01 -14.31 -7.18
CA THR A 374 4.68 -14.26 -5.75
C THR A 374 5.79 -14.90 -4.94
N THR A 375 5.99 -14.40 -3.73
CA THR A 375 6.91 -15.00 -2.76
C THR A 375 6.13 -15.52 -1.56
N LYS A 376 6.63 -16.63 -1.00
CA LYS A 376 6.13 -17.20 0.24
C LYS A 376 6.62 -16.35 1.41
N ILE A 377 5.71 -16.01 2.31
CA ILE A 377 6.02 -15.36 3.58
C ILE A 377 5.53 -16.25 4.72
N GLU A 378 6.41 -16.48 5.67
CA GLU A 378 6.09 -17.15 6.93
C GLU A 378 5.94 -16.11 8.03
N ALA A 379 4.76 -16.06 8.64
CA ALA A 379 4.49 -15.20 9.78
C ALA A 379 4.45 -16.01 11.07
N TRP A 380 5.18 -15.51 12.07
CA TRP A 380 5.35 -16.13 13.37
C TRP A 380 4.88 -15.16 14.43
N LEU A 381 3.79 -15.51 15.12
CA LEU A 381 3.32 -14.80 16.30
C LEU A 381 3.99 -15.39 17.54
N HIS A 382 4.73 -14.58 18.29
CA HIS A 382 5.49 -15.04 19.46
C HIS A 382 5.73 -13.94 20.49
N SER A 383 6.26 -14.31 21.66
CA SER A 383 6.68 -13.41 22.74
C SER A 383 8.20 -13.38 22.97
N ASP A 384 8.99 -13.88 22.02
CA ASP A 384 10.46 -13.87 22.09
C ASP A 384 11.07 -12.44 22.05
N PRO A 385 11.69 -11.96 23.15
CA PRO A 385 12.24 -10.60 23.23
C PRO A 385 13.46 -10.38 22.34
N ARG A 386 14.08 -11.44 21.79
CA ARG A 386 15.25 -11.30 20.89
C ARG A 386 14.92 -10.55 19.59
N PHE A 387 13.64 -10.48 19.23
CA PHE A 387 13.13 -9.82 18.02
C PHE A 387 12.57 -8.43 18.30
N ILE A 388 12.80 -7.88 19.49
CA ILE A 388 12.23 -6.61 19.93
C ILE A 388 13.38 -5.65 20.21
N SER A 389 13.38 -4.49 19.56
CA SER A 389 14.30 -3.42 19.91
C SER A 389 13.95 -2.85 21.29
N THR A 390 14.94 -2.34 22.01
CA THR A 390 14.75 -1.79 23.37
C THR A 390 13.86 -0.54 23.44
N GLY A 391 13.34 -0.04 22.30
CA GLY A 391 12.50 1.16 22.22
C GLY A 391 11.03 0.87 21.86
N ASN A 392 10.14 1.85 22.12
CA ASN A 392 8.74 1.84 21.67
C ASN A 392 8.65 2.17 20.16
N ILE A 393 9.08 1.22 19.33
CA ILE A 393 9.06 1.29 17.86
C ILE A 393 7.99 0.33 17.34
N SER A 394 7.21 0.73 16.34
CA SER A 394 6.12 -0.08 15.79
C SER A 394 6.61 -1.22 14.87
N ALA A 395 7.67 -0.99 14.09
CA ALA A 395 8.34 -2.01 13.29
C ALA A 395 9.85 -2.10 13.58
N TYR A 396 10.38 -3.31 13.64
CA TYR A 396 11.80 -3.58 13.80
C TYR A 396 12.25 -4.52 12.70
N ILE A 397 13.16 -4.06 11.85
CA ILE A 397 13.72 -4.84 10.77
C ILE A 397 15.03 -5.43 11.27
N ASN A 398 15.11 -6.76 11.25
CA ASN A 398 16.34 -7.49 11.45
C ASN A 398 16.87 -7.91 10.09
N TRP A 399 18.00 -7.32 9.71
CA TRP A 399 18.68 -7.68 8.48
C TRP A 399 19.87 -8.57 8.81
N ALA A 400 19.89 -9.76 8.22
CA ALA A 400 21.09 -10.57 8.13
C ALA A 400 21.61 -10.48 6.72
N ASP A 401 22.92 -10.37 6.61
CA ASP A 401 23.57 -10.37 5.31
C ASP A 401 23.21 -11.66 4.56
N SER A 402 22.79 -11.52 3.30
CA SER A 402 22.54 -12.64 2.39
C SER A 402 23.74 -13.58 2.28
N SER A 403 24.97 -13.10 2.53
CA SER A 403 26.18 -13.92 2.59
C SER A 403 26.19 -14.95 3.74
N ALA A 404 25.34 -14.76 4.75
CA ALA A 404 25.16 -15.68 5.87
C ALA A 404 24.21 -16.85 5.54
N PHE A 405 23.64 -16.89 4.33
CA PHE A 405 22.72 -17.95 3.91
C PHE A 405 23.20 -18.67 2.64
N PRO A 406 22.85 -19.96 2.48
CA PRO A 406 23.12 -20.68 1.25
C PRO A 406 22.49 -19.99 0.03
N PRO A 407 23.14 -20.01 -1.14
CA PRO A 407 22.55 -19.53 -2.38
C PRO A 407 21.20 -20.24 -2.63
N GLY A 408 20.15 -19.46 -2.87
CA GLY A 408 18.77 -19.95 -3.04
C GLY A 408 17.87 -19.80 -1.80
N ASN A 409 18.43 -19.41 -0.65
CA ASN A 409 17.64 -19.07 0.53
C ASN A 409 17.38 -17.55 0.54
N PHE A 410 16.21 -17.15 0.02
CA PHE A 410 15.85 -15.73 -0.20
C PHE A 410 15.45 -14.96 1.06
N ASN A 411 15.56 -15.55 2.26
CA ASN A 411 15.27 -14.86 3.51
C ASN A 411 16.42 -13.91 3.93
N ALA A 412 16.78 -12.98 3.04
CA ALA A 412 17.77 -11.94 3.30
C ALA A 412 17.26 -10.83 4.23
N PHE A 413 15.96 -10.83 4.58
CA PHE A 413 15.40 -9.84 5.49
C PHE A 413 14.29 -10.47 6.36
N SER A 414 14.29 -10.08 7.63
CA SER A 414 13.23 -10.41 8.57
C SER A 414 12.62 -9.13 9.14
N VAL A 415 11.30 -9.08 9.23
CA VAL A 415 10.59 -7.90 9.78
C VAL A 415 9.76 -8.34 10.97
N SER A 416 10.04 -7.74 12.12
CA SER A 416 9.32 -7.97 13.37
C SER A 416 8.45 -6.76 13.70
N TYR A 417 7.14 -6.95 13.75
CA TYR A 417 6.18 -5.94 14.20
C TYR A 417 5.92 -6.12 15.69
N ARG A 418 6.19 -5.07 16.47
CA ARG A 418 5.92 -5.06 17.91
C ARG A 418 4.46 -4.68 18.11
N LEU A 419 3.62 -5.66 18.44
CA LEU A 419 2.18 -5.45 18.51
C LEU A 419 1.77 -4.52 19.66
N ASN A 420 2.49 -4.57 20.77
CA ASN A 420 2.27 -3.70 21.93
C ASN A 420 2.49 -2.21 21.63
N SER A 421 3.17 -1.88 20.53
CA SER A 421 3.38 -0.48 20.11
C SER A 421 2.16 0.10 19.40
N PHE A 422 1.18 -0.72 19.01
CA PHE A 422 -0.06 -0.23 18.43
C PHE A 422 -1.12 -0.14 19.51
N ASP A 423 -1.73 1.04 19.63
CA ASP A 423 -2.83 1.30 20.57
C ASP A 423 -4.03 0.35 20.32
N ALA A 424 -4.09 -0.25 19.13
CA ALA A 424 -5.07 -1.26 18.75
C ALA A 424 -4.99 -2.57 19.57
N TYR A 425 -3.86 -2.88 20.19
CA TYR A 425 -3.67 -4.10 20.96
C TYR A 425 -3.45 -3.74 22.45
N ASN A 426 -4.43 -4.02 23.30
CA ASN A 426 -4.35 -3.85 24.77
C ASN A 426 -3.42 -4.89 25.46
N CYS A 427 -2.28 -5.19 24.84
CA CYS A 427 -1.26 -6.08 25.38
C CYS A 427 -0.30 -5.29 26.27
N ARG A 428 -0.62 -5.11 27.55
CA ARG A 428 0.26 -4.41 28.50
C ARG A 428 1.32 -5.32 29.14
N GLU A 429 1.08 -6.63 29.21
CA GLU A 429 1.87 -7.52 30.08
C GLU A 429 2.86 -8.44 29.34
N SER A 430 2.62 -8.77 28.07
CA SER A 430 3.51 -9.65 27.28
C SER A 430 3.88 -9.01 25.94
N ALA A 431 5.17 -8.92 25.64
CA ALA A 431 5.68 -8.34 24.40
C ALA A 431 5.39 -9.27 23.19
N LEU A 432 4.19 -9.16 22.62
CA LEU A 432 3.76 -9.93 21.46
C LEU A 432 4.30 -9.29 20.17
N CYS A 433 4.83 -10.14 19.29
CA CYS A 433 5.40 -9.74 18.02
C CYS A 433 4.96 -10.67 16.90
N ILE A 434 4.78 -10.10 15.71
CA ILE A 434 4.70 -10.86 14.46
C ILE A 434 6.01 -10.70 13.73
N THR A 435 6.75 -11.80 13.56
CA THR A 435 7.97 -11.81 12.75
C THR A 435 7.69 -12.48 11.41
N LEU A 436 7.97 -11.74 10.34
CA LEU A 436 7.92 -12.22 8.97
C LEU A 436 9.31 -12.74 8.58
N ASN A 437 9.34 -13.93 7.99
CA ASN A 437 10.55 -14.61 7.48
C ASN A 437 11.70 -14.55 8.51
N PRO A 438 11.52 -15.10 9.72
CA PRO A 438 12.54 -15.06 10.76
C PRO A 438 13.86 -15.68 10.28
N ILE A 439 14.93 -14.89 10.33
CA ILE A 439 16.32 -15.34 10.05
C ILE A 439 16.75 -16.43 11.03
N VAL A 440 16.44 -16.22 12.30
CA VAL A 440 16.60 -17.22 13.37
C VAL A 440 15.22 -17.57 13.85
N HIS A 441 14.92 -18.85 14.08
CA HIS A 441 13.60 -19.22 14.61
C HIS A 441 13.39 -18.63 16.02
N PRO A 442 12.17 -18.11 16.30
CA PRO A 442 11.78 -17.75 17.66
C PRO A 442 11.90 -18.95 18.61
N ASN A 443 12.10 -18.69 19.90
CA ASN A 443 12.15 -19.74 20.92
C ASN A 443 10.84 -20.56 20.85
N PRO A 444 10.90 -21.89 20.66
CA PRO A 444 9.70 -22.72 20.53
C PRO A 444 8.69 -22.57 21.66
N ALA A 445 9.16 -22.38 22.90
CA ALA A 445 8.31 -22.20 24.08
C ALA A 445 7.56 -20.84 24.10
N LYS A 446 7.92 -19.91 23.21
CA LYS A 446 7.34 -18.57 23.11
C LYS A 446 6.49 -18.36 21.87
N ILE A 447 6.32 -19.39 21.03
CA ILE A 447 5.51 -19.33 19.82
C ILE A 447 4.04 -19.49 20.19
N VAL A 448 3.21 -18.59 19.68
CA VAL A 448 1.75 -18.63 19.82
C VAL A 448 1.12 -19.25 18.57
N ALA A 449 1.53 -18.80 17.38
CA ALA A 449 0.99 -19.29 16.12
C ALA A 449 1.97 -19.09 14.96
N ARG A 450 1.85 -19.95 13.94
CA ARG A 450 2.55 -19.83 12.67
C ARG A 450 1.56 -19.96 11.51
N TRP A 451 1.71 -19.13 10.49
CA TRP A 451 0.99 -19.29 9.24
C TRP A 451 1.82 -18.82 8.06
N GLU A 452 1.39 -19.24 6.88
CA GLU A 452 2.06 -18.96 5.63
C GLU A 452 1.07 -18.27 4.69
N TYR A 453 1.56 -17.30 3.93
CA TYR A 453 0.80 -16.67 2.86
C TYR A 453 1.75 -16.27 1.73
N ARG A 454 1.18 -15.93 0.58
CA ARG A 454 1.92 -15.45 -0.57
C ARG A 454 1.71 -13.95 -0.74
N ARG A 455 2.77 -13.21 -1.01
CA ARG A 455 2.69 -11.79 -1.39
C ARG A 455 3.18 -11.60 -2.83
N PRO A 456 2.56 -10.68 -3.60
CA PRO A 456 3.12 -10.25 -4.87
C PRO A 456 4.54 -9.73 -4.71
N LEU A 457 5.39 -10.04 -5.69
CA LEU A 457 6.71 -9.43 -5.85
C LEU A 457 6.59 -8.20 -6.73
N LEU A 458 7.07 -7.07 -6.23
CA LEU A 458 7.14 -5.84 -7.02
C LEU A 458 8.53 -5.73 -7.64
N ASN A 459 8.62 -6.06 -8.93
CA ASN A 459 9.82 -5.90 -9.75
C ASN A 459 9.47 -5.18 -11.06
N ALA A 460 10.50 -4.85 -11.87
CA ALA A 460 10.30 -4.16 -13.13
C ALA A 460 9.40 -4.94 -14.11
N LYS A 461 9.47 -6.27 -14.09
CA LYS A 461 8.63 -7.16 -14.93
C LYS A 461 7.15 -7.01 -14.57
N ALA A 462 6.80 -7.08 -13.29
CA ALA A 462 5.44 -6.89 -12.78
C ALA A 462 4.91 -5.48 -13.07
N LEU A 463 5.74 -4.44 -12.88
CA LEU A 463 5.37 -3.06 -13.19
C LEU A 463 5.11 -2.82 -14.67
N ASN A 464 5.88 -3.46 -15.56
CA ASN A 464 5.66 -3.36 -17.00
C ASN A 464 4.41 -4.14 -17.43
N ALA A 465 4.17 -5.32 -16.87
CA ALA A 465 2.97 -6.10 -17.14
C ALA A 465 1.69 -5.42 -16.64
N ARG A 466 1.78 -4.67 -15.53
CA ARG A 466 0.68 -3.88 -14.99
C ARG A 466 0.11 -2.88 -16.01
N GLU A 467 0.97 -2.19 -16.75
CA GLU A 467 0.52 -1.24 -17.79
C GLU A 467 -0.25 -1.94 -18.92
N LYS A 468 0.01 -3.24 -19.13
CA LYS A 468 -0.60 -4.06 -20.17
C LYS A 468 -1.85 -4.82 -19.70
N LEU A 469 -2.30 -4.63 -18.46
CA LEU A 469 -3.46 -5.38 -17.93
C LEU A 469 -4.73 -5.14 -18.75
N HIS A 470 -4.91 -3.95 -19.31
CA HIS A 470 -6.04 -3.64 -20.17
C HIS A 470 -6.11 -4.53 -21.43
N GLU A 471 -4.97 -5.11 -21.86
CA GLU A 471 -4.89 -6.01 -23.02
C GLU A 471 -5.42 -7.43 -22.73
N ILE A 472 -5.87 -7.73 -21.51
CA ILE A 472 -6.42 -9.04 -21.14
C ILE A 472 -7.79 -8.97 -20.45
N GLN A 473 -8.28 -7.78 -20.09
CA GLN A 473 -9.58 -7.64 -19.42
C GLN A 473 -10.72 -7.71 -20.43
N ASN A 474 -11.50 -8.79 -20.39
CA ASN A 474 -12.64 -9.01 -21.30
C ASN A 474 -12.28 -8.82 -22.79
N VAL A 475 -11.07 -9.21 -23.21
CA VAL A 475 -10.64 -9.09 -24.60
C VAL A 475 -11.36 -10.12 -25.47
N GLU A 476 -11.74 -9.71 -26.69
CA GLU A 476 -12.48 -10.54 -27.65
C GLU A 476 -13.77 -11.15 -27.05
N ASP A 477 -14.41 -10.41 -26.14
CA ASP A 477 -15.60 -10.83 -25.41
C ASP A 477 -15.46 -12.19 -24.71
N ARG A 478 -14.24 -12.54 -24.29
CA ARG A 478 -13.99 -13.81 -23.58
C ARG A 478 -14.61 -13.88 -22.19
N HIS A 479 -15.10 -12.76 -21.66
CA HIS A 479 -15.79 -12.66 -20.37
C HIS A 479 -14.95 -13.12 -19.17
N LEU A 480 -13.63 -13.05 -19.30
CA LEU A 480 -12.64 -13.28 -18.24
C LEU A 480 -12.16 -11.93 -17.69
N LEU A 481 -12.19 -11.80 -16.36
CA LEU A 481 -11.81 -10.59 -15.63
C LEU A 481 -10.79 -10.96 -14.55
N PHE A 482 -9.69 -10.21 -14.43
CA PHE A 482 -8.60 -10.52 -13.50
C PHE A 482 -8.37 -9.36 -12.52
N CYS A 483 -8.58 -9.58 -11.23
CA CYS A 483 -8.31 -8.60 -10.18
C CYS A 483 -7.49 -9.18 -9.04
N GLY A 484 -6.89 -8.30 -8.24
CA GLY A 484 -6.02 -8.71 -7.14
C GLY A 484 -5.09 -7.60 -6.68
N SER A 485 -4.47 -7.77 -5.52
CA SER A 485 -3.47 -6.81 -5.04
C SER A 485 -2.26 -6.67 -5.97
N TRP A 486 -1.97 -7.70 -6.77
CA TRP A 486 -0.90 -7.75 -7.76
C TRP A 486 -1.11 -6.79 -8.95
N THR A 487 -2.31 -6.21 -9.12
CA THR A 487 -2.58 -5.22 -10.18
C THR A 487 -2.11 -3.79 -9.81
N GLY A 488 -1.40 -3.63 -8.70
CA GLY A 488 -0.90 -2.35 -8.21
C GLY A 488 0.45 -2.49 -7.49
N TYR A 489 0.53 -2.06 -6.23
CA TYR A 489 1.74 -2.16 -5.39
C TYR A 489 1.73 -3.36 -4.44
N GLY A 490 0.77 -4.28 -4.59
CA GLY A 490 0.64 -5.44 -3.70
C GLY A 490 -0.04 -5.10 -2.37
N LEU A 491 -0.83 -4.01 -2.32
CA LEU A 491 -1.56 -3.59 -1.12
C LEU A 491 -3.03 -4.02 -1.17
N HIS A 492 -3.71 -3.92 -0.02
CA HIS A 492 -5.15 -4.21 0.08
C HIS A 492 -5.98 -3.25 -0.77
N GLU A 493 -5.58 -1.97 -0.84
CA GLU A 493 -6.18 -0.97 -1.72
C GLU A 493 -6.21 -1.44 -3.18
N ASP A 494 -5.09 -1.95 -3.69
CA ASP A 494 -4.98 -2.37 -5.08
C ASP A 494 -5.97 -3.50 -5.41
N GLY A 495 -6.16 -4.39 -4.43
CA GLY A 495 -7.13 -5.46 -4.53
C GLY A 495 -8.57 -4.98 -4.57
N VAL A 496 -8.93 -3.99 -3.74
CA VAL A 496 -10.28 -3.40 -3.71
C VAL A 496 -10.52 -2.56 -4.96
N ARG A 497 -9.57 -1.68 -5.31
CA ARG A 497 -9.63 -0.80 -6.47
C ARG A 497 -9.81 -1.60 -7.76
N SER A 498 -8.97 -2.61 -8.01
CA SER A 498 -9.09 -3.42 -9.23
C SER A 498 -10.42 -4.15 -9.32
N ALA A 499 -10.92 -4.69 -8.20
CA ALA A 499 -12.24 -5.30 -8.16
C ALA A 499 -13.34 -4.31 -8.52
N PHE A 500 -13.33 -3.11 -7.92
CA PHE A 500 -14.29 -2.05 -8.19
C PHE A 500 -14.23 -1.57 -9.65
N GLN A 501 -13.04 -1.38 -10.21
CA GLN A 501 -12.86 -1.00 -11.62
C GLN A 501 -13.51 -1.99 -12.58
N LEU A 502 -13.32 -3.31 -12.35
CA LEU A 502 -13.86 -4.32 -13.27
C LEU A 502 -15.38 -4.43 -13.17
N VAL A 503 -15.93 -4.43 -11.96
CA VAL A 503 -17.38 -4.59 -11.77
C VAL A 503 -18.16 -3.35 -12.21
N THR A 504 -17.60 -2.15 -12.06
CA THR A 504 -18.23 -0.92 -12.58
C THR A 504 -18.16 -0.86 -14.10
N ARG A 505 -17.02 -1.25 -14.70
CA ARG A 505 -16.78 -1.14 -16.14
C ARG A 505 -17.49 -2.20 -16.98
N TYR A 506 -17.59 -3.44 -16.49
CA TYR A 506 -18.07 -4.58 -17.30
C TYR A 506 -19.38 -5.21 -16.80
N LEU A 507 -19.80 -4.91 -15.56
CA LEU A 507 -20.87 -5.64 -14.86
C LEU A 507 -21.87 -4.70 -14.15
N ASP A 508 -22.01 -3.49 -14.68
CA ASP A 508 -23.05 -2.50 -14.33
C ASP A 508 -23.14 -2.13 -12.83
N ALA A 509 -22.08 -2.40 -12.04
CA ALA A 509 -22.08 -2.08 -10.62
C ALA A 509 -22.02 -0.57 -10.42
N LYS A 510 -23.03 0.00 -9.75
CA LYS A 510 -23.04 1.43 -9.37
C LYS A 510 -22.53 1.58 -7.94
N LEU A 511 -21.34 2.16 -7.80
CA LEU A 511 -20.75 2.47 -6.50
C LEU A 511 -21.13 3.88 -6.06
N PRO A 512 -21.29 4.13 -4.75
CA PRO A 512 -21.70 5.44 -4.22
C PRO A 512 -20.53 6.45 -4.11
N PHE A 513 -19.40 6.15 -4.74
CA PHE A 513 -18.17 6.94 -4.78
C PHE A 513 -17.47 6.69 -6.11
N THR A 514 -16.60 7.63 -6.51
CA THR A 514 -15.80 7.52 -7.73
C THR A 514 -14.68 6.51 -7.54
N VAL A 515 -14.45 5.68 -8.56
CA VAL A 515 -13.32 4.75 -8.60
C VAL A 515 -12.23 5.38 -9.45
N ASN A 516 -11.05 5.61 -8.87
CA ASN A 516 -9.93 6.16 -9.61
C ASN A 516 -9.26 5.06 -10.45
N ASP A 517 -8.88 5.39 -11.69
CA ASP A 517 -8.20 4.46 -12.59
C ASP A 517 -6.74 4.21 -12.18
N SER A 518 -6.10 5.22 -11.58
CA SER A 518 -4.69 5.16 -11.16
C SER A 518 -4.49 4.37 -9.88
N ALA A 519 -3.39 3.60 -9.82
CA ALA A 519 -2.96 2.88 -8.62
C ALA A 519 -2.47 3.79 -7.47
N ILE A 520 -2.16 5.06 -7.76
CA ILE A 520 -1.91 6.09 -6.76
C ILE A 520 -2.96 7.18 -6.96
N ASP A 521 -3.69 7.48 -5.90
CA ASP A 521 -4.44 8.73 -5.80
C ASP A 521 -3.41 9.86 -5.61
N TYR A 522 -2.93 10.40 -6.72
CA TYR A 522 -1.83 11.33 -6.74
C TYR A 522 -2.33 12.72 -6.36
N LYS A 523 -1.99 13.16 -5.16
CA LYS A 523 -2.10 14.56 -4.77
C LYS A 523 -0.77 15.24 -5.05
N PRO A 524 -0.69 16.23 -5.97
CA PRO A 524 0.56 16.89 -6.25
C PRO A 524 1.16 17.49 -4.98
N PRO A 525 2.50 17.44 -4.82
CA PRO A 525 3.13 18.10 -3.69
C PRO A 525 2.87 19.61 -3.76
N ARG A 526 2.57 20.22 -2.62
CA ARG A 526 2.33 21.67 -2.55
C ARG A 526 3.51 22.45 -3.15
N GLN A 527 3.20 23.65 -3.64
CA GLN A 527 4.24 24.60 -4.03
C GLN A 527 5.18 24.89 -2.86
N LEU A 528 6.45 25.12 -3.19
CA LEU A 528 7.48 25.44 -2.21
C LEU A 528 7.15 26.75 -1.52
N ASN A 529 7.11 26.74 -0.19
CA ASN A 529 7.05 27.95 0.60
C ASN A 529 8.46 28.43 0.95
N PHE A 530 8.55 29.60 1.58
CA PHE A 530 9.81 30.18 2.02
C PHE A 530 10.68 29.20 2.83
N TRP A 531 10.07 28.48 3.78
CA TRP A 531 10.77 27.51 4.62
C TRP A 531 11.37 26.35 3.82
N ASP A 532 10.66 25.85 2.81
CA ASP A 532 11.16 24.79 1.95
C ASP A 532 12.42 25.25 1.19
N TYR A 533 12.43 26.50 0.69
CA TYR A 533 13.61 27.09 0.06
C TYR A 533 14.76 27.27 1.06
N SER A 534 14.48 27.75 2.28
CA SER A 534 15.51 27.91 3.31
C SER A 534 16.17 26.57 3.66
N ILE A 535 15.38 25.52 3.87
CA ILE A 535 15.88 24.18 4.19
C ILE A 535 16.69 23.62 3.02
N ARG A 536 16.20 23.77 1.79
CA ARG A 536 16.93 23.33 0.58
C ARG A 536 18.27 24.04 0.42
N SER A 537 18.33 25.34 0.68
CA SER A 537 19.59 26.11 0.65
C SER A 537 20.58 25.63 1.70
N ILE A 538 20.12 25.36 2.93
CA ILE A 538 20.97 24.79 3.99
C ILE A 538 21.52 23.41 3.57
N LEU A 539 20.64 22.53 3.07
CA LEU A 539 21.05 21.20 2.59
C LEU A 539 22.06 21.30 1.44
N TRP A 540 21.89 22.26 0.53
CA TRP A 540 22.80 22.48 -0.58
C TRP A 540 24.17 23.00 -0.13
N ILE A 541 24.21 23.92 0.84
CA ILE A 541 25.46 24.40 1.44
C ILE A 541 26.21 23.25 2.13
N ILE A 542 25.50 22.41 2.90
CA ILE A 542 26.11 21.25 3.56
C ILE A 542 26.67 20.27 2.51
N ASP A 543 25.93 19.99 1.44
CA ASP A 543 26.42 19.12 0.36
C ASP A 543 27.70 19.68 -0.28
N TRP A 544 27.70 20.98 -0.57
CA TRP A 544 28.85 21.67 -1.15
C TRP A 544 30.06 21.59 -0.23
N LEU A 545 29.88 21.78 1.09
CA LEU A 545 30.94 21.63 2.08
C LEU A 545 31.49 20.20 2.12
N ILE A 546 30.62 19.18 2.08
CA ILE A 546 31.03 17.77 2.04
C ILE A 546 31.89 17.49 0.80
N VAL A 547 31.47 17.99 -0.37
CA VAL A 547 32.22 17.85 -1.63
C VAL A 547 33.56 18.58 -1.56
N ALA A 548 33.57 19.82 -1.06
CA ALA A 548 34.79 20.63 -0.92
C ALA A 548 35.81 19.95 0.02
N CYS A 549 35.36 19.49 1.20
CA CYS A 549 36.19 18.74 2.13
C CYS A 549 36.74 17.44 1.51
N SER A 550 35.92 16.71 0.74
CA SER A 550 36.35 15.49 0.06
C SER A 550 37.43 15.77 -1.00
N LEU A 551 37.30 16.86 -1.76
CA LEU A 551 38.31 17.29 -2.74
C LEU A 551 39.61 17.72 -2.07
N ILE A 552 39.54 18.41 -0.93
CA ILE A 552 40.72 18.77 -0.13
C ILE A 552 41.39 17.50 0.43
N ALA A 553 40.61 16.54 0.92
CA ALA A 553 41.13 15.26 1.42
C ALA A 553 41.84 14.46 0.32
N ILE A 554 41.28 14.40 -0.89
CA ILE A 554 41.92 13.73 -2.03
C ILE A 554 43.23 14.44 -2.41
N ARG A 555 43.22 15.78 -2.51
CA ARG A 555 44.43 16.55 -2.83
C ARG A 555 45.53 16.42 -1.79
N THR A 556 45.17 16.38 -0.52
CA THR A 556 46.12 16.18 0.58
C THR A 556 46.64 14.75 0.61
N HIS A 557 45.80 13.74 0.34
CA HIS A 557 46.22 12.36 0.19
C HIS A 557 47.18 12.17 -0.99
N ASP A 558 46.88 12.76 -2.16
CA ASP A 558 47.78 12.75 -3.31
C ASP A 558 49.09 13.49 -3.02
N ALA A 559 49.04 14.60 -2.30
CA ALA A 559 50.23 15.33 -1.87
C ALA A 559 51.07 14.54 -0.86
N VAL A 560 50.44 13.75 0.01
CA VAL A 560 51.11 12.85 0.96
C VAL A 560 51.74 11.67 0.22
N ILE A 561 51.02 11.01 -0.70
CA ILE A 561 51.58 9.94 -1.54
C ILE A 561 52.80 10.45 -2.32
N ARG A 562 52.71 11.65 -2.93
CA ARG A 562 53.82 12.24 -3.69
C ARG A 562 55.01 12.67 -2.82
N ARG A 563 54.83 12.81 -1.50
CA ARG A 563 55.89 13.17 -0.54
C ARG A 563 56.48 11.97 0.19
N LEU A 564 55.94 10.76 0.00
CA LEU A 564 56.57 9.55 0.51
C LEU A 564 57.89 9.31 -0.24
N PRO A 565 59.03 9.12 0.45
CA PRO A 565 60.28 8.82 -0.21
C PRO A 565 60.16 7.52 -1.02
N ILE A 566 60.71 7.52 -2.24
CA ILE A 566 60.62 6.46 -3.26
C ILE A 566 60.95 5.05 -2.72
N ARG A 567 61.69 4.94 -1.60
CA ARG A 567 62.01 3.68 -0.92
C ARG A 567 60.81 2.88 -0.38
N TYR A 568 59.62 3.45 -0.21
CA TYR A 568 58.43 2.70 0.25
C TYR A 568 57.47 2.27 -0.86
N VAL A 569 57.61 2.81 -2.08
CA VAL A 569 56.73 2.45 -3.22
C VAL A 569 57.21 1.19 -3.93
N GLU A 570 58.49 0.82 -3.79
CA GLU A 570 59.02 -0.44 -4.34
C GLU A 570 58.73 -1.67 -3.46
N GLN A 571 58.57 -1.50 -2.13
CA GLN A 571 58.25 -2.62 -1.23
C GLN A 571 56.78 -3.08 -1.28
N SER A 572 55.85 -2.29 -1.81
CA SER A 572 54.43 -2.64 -1.90
C SER A 572 54.02 -3.25 -3.25
N ARG A 573 54.98 -3.54 -4.15
CA ARG A 573 54.73 -4.25 -5.42
C ARG A 573 55.13 -5.73 -5.38
N GLU A 574 55.71 -6.20 -4.27
CA GLU A 574 56.11 -7.60 -4.06
C GLU A 574 55.29 -8.33 -2.97
N TYR A 575 54.15 -7.76 -2.52
CA TYR A 575 53.21 -8.42 -1.60
C TYR A 575 51.77 -8.42 -2.10
#